data_AF-A0A6G0YK31-F1
#
_entry.id   AF-A0A6G0YK31-F1
#
_cell.length_a   1.000
_cell.length_b   1.000
_cell.length_c   1.000
_cell.angle_alpha   90.00
_cell.angle_beta   90.00
_cell.angle_gamma   90.00
#
_symmetry.space_group_name_H-M   'P 1'
#
loop_
_entity.id
_entity.type
_entity.pdbx_description
1 polymer ?
#
loop_
_entity_poly.entity_id
_entity_poly.type
_entity_poly.pdbx_seq_one_letter_code
_entity_poly.pdbx_strand_id
1 'polypeptide(L)'
;MSNWRKMRLYYEPLITSAAFSRPVTREDEGREAYLRWCVHCQCPSDTAEHTLFHCENWNGLRTDLRERLGYPPTSADVTDILCGPLFEDLPTDGYQRTIALCDAEETLRLFYKMVENILTVKEEEERARQVAEADR
;
A
#
# COMPACT_ATOMS: atom_id res chain seq x y z
N MET A 1 -7.94 2.24 24.98
CA MET A 1 -6.81 3.06 24.49
C MET A 1 -6.40 2.51 23.15
N SER A 2 -6.96 3.07 22.11
CA SER A 2 -7.17 2.36 20.87
C SER A 2 -5.88 2.42 20.00
N ASN A 3 -5.50 1.27 19.44
CA ASN A 3 -4.27 0.97 18.67
C ASN A 3 -3.93 1.98 17.54
N TRP A 4 -4.93 2.73 17.12
CA TRP A 4 -4.96 3.79 16.11
C TRP A 4 -3.96 4.94 16.33
N ARG A 5 -3.69 5.35 17.58
CA ARG A 5 -2.66 6.39 17.84
C ARG A 5 -1.24 5.86 17.62
N LYS A 6 -1.00 4.56 17.86
CA LYS A 6 0.30 3.94 17.56
C LYS A 6 0.50 3.76 16.06
N MET A 7 -0.55 3.39 15.33
CA MET A 7 -0.44 3.05 13.90
C MET A 7 -0.28 4.28 13.01
N ARG A 8 -0.94 5.41 13.31
CA ARG A 8 -0.69 6.69 12.62
C ARG A 8 0.72 7.22 12.87
N LEU A 9 1.25 7.04 14.08
CA LEU A 9 2.63 7.42 14.43
C LEU A 9 3.69 6.46 13.87
N TYR A 10 3.34 5.21 13.55
CA TYR A 10 4.24 4.24 12.91
C TYR A 10 4.24 4.34 11.38
N TYR A 11 3.07 4.57 10.76
CA TYR A 11 2.94 4.59 9.30
C TYR A 11 2.94 5.97 8.67
N GLU A 12 2.64 7.08 9.37
CA GLU A 12 2.92 8.40 8.77
C GLU A 12 4.42 8.58 8.50
N PRO A 13 5.36 8.16 9.38
CA PRO A 13 6.76 8.09 9.02
C PRO A 13 7.03 7.04 7.94
N LEU A 14 6.36 5.90 7.82
CA LEU A 14 6.67 4.98 6.71
C LEU A 14 6.13 5.45 5.34
N ILE A 15 5.08 6.28 5.35
CA ILE A 15 4.44 6.86 4.15
C ILE A 15 5.07 8.23 3.81
N THR A 16 5.61 8.97 4.78
CA THR A 16 6.23 10.31 4.60
C THR A 16 7.68 10.44 5.05
N SER A 17 8.27 9.46 5.76
CA SER A 17 9.69 9.51 6.08
C SER A 17 10.48 9.24 4.81
N ALA A 18 11.28 10.24 4.53
CA ALA A 18 12.58 10.09 3.91
C ALA A 18 13.51 9.12 4.68
N ALA A 19 13.05 8.05 5.36
CA ALA A 19 13.93 7.04 5.95
C ALA A 19 14.30 5.92 4.97
N PHE A 20 13.57 5.80 3.85
CA PHE A 20 13.99 4.99 2.70
C PHE A 20 14.97 5.76 1.78
N SER A 21 15.53 6.87 2.27
CA SER A 21 16.23 7.88 1.47
C SER A 21 17.29 8.59 2.33
N ARG A 22 18.44 8.93 1.76
CA ARG A 22 19.38 9.84 2.45
C ARG A 22 18.71 11.17 2.79
N PRO A 23 19.12 11.87 3.87
CA PRO A 23 18.61 13.20 4.18
C PRO A 23 18.96 14.17 3.04
N VAL A 24 17.93 14.84 2.51
CA VAL A 24 18.01 15.88 1.48
C VAL A 24 18.67 17.12 2.10
N THR A 25 19.78 17.57 1.51
CA THR A 25 20.44 18.81 1.93
C THR A 25 19.82 20.00 1.20
N ARG A 26 19.97 21.20 1.78
CA ARG A 26 19.41 22.48 1.32
C ARG A 26 19.88 22.94 -0.09
N GLU A 27 20.58 22.08 -0.82
CA GLU A 27 21.13 22.30 -2.16
C GLU A 27 20.28 21.62 -3.25
N ASP A 28 19.27 20.84 -2.88
CA ASP A 28 18.44 20.05 -3.81
C ASP A 28 17.22 20.81 -4.39
N GLU A 29 17.02 22.09 -4.08
CA GLU A 29 15.87 22.93 -4.49
C GLU A 29 15.78 23.25 -6.01
N GLY A 30 16.48 22.50 -6.87
CA GLY A 30 16.51 22.75 -8.31
C GLY A 30 16.64 21.52 -9.20
N ARG A 31 16.45 20.30 -8.69
CA ARG A 31 16.54 19.08 -9.50
C ARG A 31 15.29 18.23 -9.32
N GLU A 32 14.51 18.15 -10.39
CA GLU A 32 13.50 17.14 -10.72
C GLU A 32 13.57 15.91 -9.79
N ALA A 33 12.49 15.66 -9.06
CA ALA A 33 12.38 14.60 -8.06
C ALA A 33 13.07 13.32 -8.55
N TYR A 34 14.18 12.96 -7.88
CA TYR A 34 15.01 11.81 -8.18
C TYR A 34 14.12 10.57 -8.33
N LEU A 35 13.87 10.15 -9.57
CA LEU A 35 13.18 8.92 -9.93
C LEU A 35 13.95 7.77 -9.27
N ARG A 36 13.52 7.32 -8.10
CA ARG A 36 14.04 6.12 -7.46
C ARG A 36 13.55 4.94 -8.29
N TRP A 37 14.48 4.14 -8.79
CA TRP A 37 14.16 2.94 -9.55
C TRP A 37 13.70 1.85 -8.59
N CYS A 38 12.61 1.17 -8.93
CA CYS A 38 12.18 0.00 -8.21
C CYS A 38 13.20 -1.12 -8.41
N VAL A 39 13.87 -1.55 -7.34
CA VAL A 39 14.88 -2.61 -7.40
C VAL A 39 14.33 -3.99 -7.78
N HIS A 40 13.01 -4.19 -7.67
CA HIS A 40 12.36 -5.46 -7.99
C HIS A 40 11.98 -5.61 -9.46
N CYS A 41 11.76 -4.51 -10.18
CA CYS A 41 11.30 -4.56 -11.58
C CYS A 41 11.98 -3.53 -12.49
N GLN A 42 12.98 -2.78 -11.99
CA GLN A 42 13.75 -1.77 -12.72
C GLN A 42 12.90 -0.63 -13.32
N CYS A 43 11.64 -0.49 -12.88
CA CYS A 43 10.80 0.65 -13.24
C CYS A 43 11.42 1.94 -12.68
N PRO A 44 11.44 3.05 -13.44
CA PRO A 44 11.97 4.34 -12.95
C PRO A 44 11.07 5.01 -11.90
N SER A 45 10.22 4.26 -11.21
CA SER A 45 9.31 4.74 -10.18
C SER A 45 9.27 3.74 -9.04
N ASP A 46 9.67 4.16 -7.84
CA ASP A 46 9.55 3.39 -6.60
C ASP A 46 8.62 4.11 -5.61
N THR A 47 7.42 4.42 -6.08
CA THR A 47 6.37 5.00 -5.25
C THR A 47 5.59 3.91 -4.52
N ALA A 48 4.81 4.30 -3.51
CA ALA A 48 3.85 3.41 -2.86
C ALA A 48 2.83 2.87 -3.87
N GLU A 49 2.34 3.72 -4.78
CA GLU A 49 1.44 3.32 -5.85
C GLU A 49 2.09 2.27 -6.76
N HIS A 50 3.35 2.47 -7.17
CA HIS A 50 4.07 1.49 -7.94
C HIS A 50 4.19 0.16 -7.19
N THR A 51 4.65 0.20 -5.93
CA THR A 51 4.81 -0.99 -5.09
C THR A 51 3.49 -1.77 -4.95
N LEU A 52 2.40 -1.08 -4.61
CA LEU A 52 1.11 -1.71 -4.29
C LEU A 52 0.30 -2.10 -5.52
N PHE A 53 0.39 -1.37 -6.65
CA PHE A 53 -0.52 -1.55 -7.79
C PHE A 53 0.15 -1.77 -9.16
N HIS A 54 1.46 -1.53 -9.32
CA HIS A 54 2.09 -1.66 -10.66
C HIS A 54 3.23 -2.68 -10.74
N CYS A 55 4.02 -2.82 -9.67
CA CYS A 55 5.20 -3.67 -9.65
C CYS A 55 4.83 -5.17 -9.78
N GLU A 56 5.34 -5.82 -10.84
CA GLU A 56 5.01 -7.20 -11.17
C GLU A 56 5.49 -8.22 -10.14
N ASN A 57 6.56 -7.90 -9.41
CA ASN A 57 7.11 -8.75 -8.34
C ASN A 57 6.05 -9.11 -7.29
N TRP A 58 5.11 -8.19 -7.04
CA TRP A 58 4.10 -8.34 -6.00
C TRP A 58 2.76 -8.89 -6.52
N ASN A 59 2.67 -9.29 -7.79
CA ASN A 59 1.41 -9.74 -8.41
C ASN A 59 0.74 -10.89 -7.66
N GLY A 60 1.53 -11.83 -7.12
CA GLY A 60 1.00 -12.96 -6.35
C GLY A 60 0.29 -12.54 -5.06
N LEU A 61 0.76 -11.47 -4.40
CA LEU A 61 0.19 -10.96 -3.16
C LEU A 61 -1.11 -10.17 -3.38
N ARG A 62 -1.47 -9.88 -4.63
CA ARG A 62 -2.72 -9.19 -5.01
C ARG A 62 -3.85 -10.14 -5.38
N THR A 63 -3.58 -11.45 -5.41
CA THR A 63 -4.51 -12.46 -5.94
C THR A 63 -5.86 -12.44 -5.23
N ASP A 64 -5.87 -12.54 -3.90
CA ASP A 64 -7.12 -12.58 -3.14
C ASP A 64 -7.99 -11.32 -3.38
N LEU A 65 -7.37 -10.14 -3.40
CA LEU A 65 -8.09 -8.89 -3.65
C LEU A 65 -8.56 -8.80 -5.11
N ARG A 66 -7.73 -9.24 -6.07
CA ARG A 66 -8.10 -9.30 -7.50
C ARG A 66 -9.29 -10.21 -7.73
N GLU A 67 -9.31 -11.39 -7.11
CA GLU A 67 -10.44 -12.33 -7.20
C GLU A 67 -11.71 -11.73 -6.60
N ARG A 68 -11.58 -10.98 -5.50
CA ARG A 68 -12.71 -10.30 -4.86
C ARG A 68 -13.29 -9.17 -5.72
N LEU A 69 -12.42 -8.35 -6.33
CA LEU A 69 -12.83 -7.22 -7.19
C LEU A 69 -13.28 -7.69 -8.59
N GLY A 70 -12.79 -8.83 -9.06
CA GLY A 70 -12.97 -9.33 -10.43
C GLY A 70 -12.03 -8.67 -11.45
N TYR A 71 -11.14 -7.77 -11.00
CA TYR A 71 -10.15 -7.09 -11.83
C TYR A 71 -8.89 -6.75 -11.00
N PRO A 72 -7.74 -6.46 -11.64
CA PRO A 72 -6.54 -6.06 -10.92
C PRO A 72 -6.76 -4.77 -10.12
N PRO A 73 -6.42 -4.72 -8.82
CA PRO A 73 -6.61 -3.53 -8.00
C PRO A 73 -5.74 -2.36 -8.48
N THR A 74 -6.27 -1.16 -8.36
CA THR A 74 -5.67 0.12 -8.77
C THR A 74 -5.74 1.15 -7.66
N SER A 75 -5.02 2.27 -7.82
CA SER A 75 -5.08 3.40 -6.89
C SER A 75 -6.45 4.07 -6.82
N ALA A 76 -7.28 3.94 -7.86
CA ALA A 76 -8.64 4.49 -7.89
C ALA A 76 -9.57 3.77 -6.89
N ASP A 77 -9.36 2.46 -6.71
CA ASP A 77 -10.22 1.63 -5.86
C ASP A 77 -10.04 1.90 -4.36
N VAL A 78 -8.91 2.53 -3.98
CA VAL A 78 -8.52 2.73 -2.58
C VAL A 78 -9.58 3.52 -1.81
N THR A 79 -10.16 4.55 -2.41
CA THR A 79 -11.16 5.38 -1.73
C THR A 79 -12.40 4.55 -1.41
N ASP A 80 -12.92 3.81 -2.40
CA ASP A 80 -14.13 3.00 -2.24
C ASP A 80 -13.91 1.84 -1.26
N ILE A 81 -12.73 1.22 -1.30
CA ILE A 81 -12.36 0.15 -0.37
C ILE A 81 -12.27 0.67 1.07
N LEU A 82 -11.63 1.83 1.29
CA LEU A 82 -11.42 2.39 2.64
C LEU A 82 -12.69 3.01 3.22
N CYS A 83 -13.50 3.64 2.39
CA CYS A 83 -14.71 4.34 2.82
C CYS A 83 -15.94 3.42 2.84
N GLY A 84 -15.90 2.31 2.10
CA GLY A 84 -17.05 1.43 1.92
C GLY A 84 -18.14 2.07 1.04
N PRO A 85 -19.29 1.39 0.87
CA PRO A 85 -20.38 1.89 0.06
C PRO A 85 -20.97 3.18 0.62
N LEU A 86 -21.38 4.10 -0.26
CA LEU A 86 -22.10 5.29 0.13
C LEU A 86 -23.41 4.91 0.80
N PHE A 87 -23.82 5.70 1.79
CA PHE A 87 -25.09 5.47 2.49
C PHE A 87 -26.30 5.46 1.54
N GLU A 88 -26.25 6.28 0.49
CA GLU A 88 -27.30 6.43 -0.53
C GLU A 88 -27.44 5.18 -1.40
N ASP A 89 -26.35 4.41 -1.59
CA ASP A 89 -26.31 3.19 -2.39
C ASP A 89 -26.67 1.94 -1.58
N LEU A 90 -26.79 2.08 -0.24
CA LEU A 90 -27.13 0.96 0.60
C LEU A 90 -28.59 0.53 0.40
N PRO A 91 -28.86 -0.78 0.31
CA PRO A 91 -30.23 -1.29 0.26
C PRO A 91 -31.08 -0.78 1.43
N THR A 92 -32.36 -0.50 1.17
CA THR A 92 -33.32 -0.15 2.24
C THR A 92 -33.61 -1.36 3.12
N ASP A 93 -33.62 -2.55 2.54
CA ASP A 93 -33.79 -3.83 3.23
C ASP A 93 -32.63 -4.09 4.20
N GLY A 94 -32.95 -4.42 5.45
CA GLY A 94 -31.96 -4.56 6.51
C GLY A 94 -31.03 -5.77 6.32
N TYR A 95 -31.53 -6.87 5.75
CA TYR A 95 -30.73 -8.06 5.51
C TYR A 95 -29.74 -7.82 4.36
N GLN A 96 -30.20 -7.29 3.24
CA GLN A 96 -29.35 -6.93 2.10
C GLN A 96 -28.34 -5.85 2.46
N ARG A 97 -28.72 -4.86 3.29
CA ARG A 97 -27.77 -3.87 3.83
C ARG A 97 -26.65 -4.53 4.62
N THR A 98 -27.00 -5.50 5.47
CA THR A 98 -26.00 -6.21 6.28
C THR A 98 -25.02 -6.98 5.39
N ILE A 99 -25.51 -7.66 4.36
CA ILE A 99 -24.66 -8.35 3.39
C ILE A 99 -23.71 -7.37 2.70
N ALA A 100 -24.23 -6.25 2.18
CA ALA A 100 -23.41 -5.25 1.50
C ALA A 100 -22.28 -4.70 2.39
N LEU A 101 -22.57 -4.48 3.68
CA LEU A 101 -21.57 -4.02 4.65
C LEU A 101 -20.53 -5.10 4.97
N CYS A 102 -20.95 -6.35 5.19
CA CYS A 102 -20.02 -7.47 5.37
C CYS A 102 -19.13 -7.68 4.15
N ASP A 103 -19.69 -7.50 2.95
CA ASP A 103 -18.94 -7.65 1.70
C ASP A 103 -17.88 -6.56 1.53
N ALA A 104 -18.21 -5.32 1.90
CA ALA A 104 -17.27 -4.21 1.93
C ALA A 104 -16.18 -4.42 2.98
N GLU A 105 -16.54 -4.91 4.18
CA GLU A 105 -15.59 -5.21 5.25
C GLU A 105 -14.58 -6.29 4.83
N GLU A 106 -15.00 -7.36 4.16
CA GLU A 106 -14.07 -8.38 3.69
C GLU A 106 -13.14 -7.82 2.60
N THR A 107 -13.64 -6.96 1.71
CA THR A 107 -12.82 -6.31 0.68
C THR A 107 -11.75 -5.41 1.33
N LEU A 108 -12.12 -4.65 2.37
CA LEU A 108 -11.20 -3.86 3.18
C LEU A 108 -10.15 -4.74 3.86
N ARG A 109 -10.56 -5.87 4.44
CA ARG A 109 -9.66 -6.83 5.10
C ARG A 109 -8.63 -7.40 4.13
N LEU A 110 -9.05 -7.78 2.93
CA LEU A 110 -8.17 -8.28 1.87
C LEU A 110 -7.19 -7.21 1.39
N PHE A 111 -7.64 -5.95 1.27
CA PHE A 111 -6.76 -4.83 0.95
C PHE A 111 -5.68 -4.63 2.01
N TYR A 112 -6.03 -4.62 3.29
CA TYR A 112 -5.04 -4.53 4.37
C TYR A 112 -4.05 -5.69 4.36
N LYS A 113 -4.53 -6.92 4.18
CA LYS A 113 -3.68 -8.11 4.07
C LYS A 113 -2.68 -7.97 2.92
N MET A 114 -3.12 -7.50 1.76
CA MET A 114 -2.27 -7.25 0.60
C MET A 114 -1.17 -6.21 0.93
N VAL A 115 -1.56 -5.06 1.48
CA VAL A 115 -0.62 -3.99 1.82
C VAL A 115 0.40 -4.46 2.86
N GLU A 116 -0.06 -5.10 3.93
CA GLU A 116 0.79 -5.60 5.00
C GLU A 116 1.80 -6.64 4.49
N ASN A 117 1.35 -7.61 3.69
CA ASN A 117 2.24 -8.62 3.12
C ASN A 117 3.30 -8.01 2.20
N ILE A 118 2.91 -7.11 1.29
CA ILE A 118 3.85 -6.48 0.35
C ILE A 118 4.90 -5.67 1.11
N LEU A 119 4.47 -4.83 2.06
CA LEU A 119 5.39 -3.96 2.79
C LEU A 119 6.31 -4.75 3.73
N THR A 120 5.80 -5.82 4.36
CA THR A 120 6.62 -6.69 5.21
C THR A 120 7.73 -7.35 4.41
N VAL A 121 7.39 -7.98 3.28
CA VAL A 121 8.41 -8.65 2.44
C VAL A 121 9.39 -7.63 1.85
N LYS A 122 8.91 -6.48 1.37
CA LYS A 122 9.78 -5.43 0.84
C LYS A 122 10.76 -4.91 1.90
N GLU A 123 10.31 -4.76 3.15
CA GLU A 123 11.16 -4.34 4.28
C GLU A 123 12.24 -5.39 4.59
N GLU A 124 11.87 -6.67 4.67
CA GLU A 124 12.82 -7.77 4.93
C GLU A 124 13.89 -7.85 3.83
N GLU A 125 13.49 -7.74 2.57
CA GLU A 125 14.40 -7.73 1.42
C GLU A 125 15.33 -6.51 1.43
N GLU A 126 14.81 -5.32 1.80
CA GLU A 126 15.64 -4.13 1.94
C GLU A 126 16.65 -4.25 3.09
N ARG A 127 16.23 -4.78 4.24
CA ARG A 127 17.11 -5.01 5.38
C ARG A 127 18.24 -5.97 5.00
N ALA A 128 17.93 -7.04 4.27
CA ALA A 128 18.93 -7.99 3.80
C ALA A 128 19.93 -7.35 2.81
N ARG A 129 19.47 -6.47 1.91
CA ARG A 129 20.34 -5.71 1.01
C ARG A 129 21.31 -4.81 1.78
N GLN A 130 20.81 -4.06 2.76
CA GLN A 130 21.63 -3.14 3.56
C GLN A 130 22.71 -3.87 4.36
N VAL A 131 22.40 -5.04 4.92
CA VAL A 131 23.41 -5.88 5.58
C VAL A 131 24.48 -6.32 4.59
N ALA A 132 24.09 -6.82 3.41
CA ALA A 132 25.03 -7.26 2.38
C ALA A 132 25.91 -6.11 1.81
N GLU A 133 25.41 -4.88 1.83
CA GLU A 133 26.18 -3.69 1.45
C GLU A 133 27.14 -3.24 2.54
N ALA A 134 26.78 -3.39 3.82
CA ALA A 134 27.64 -3.05 4.95
C ALA A 134 28.83 -4.02 5.13
N ASP A 135 28.66 -5.28 4.70
CA ASP A 135 29.71 -6.30 4.73
C ASP A 135 30.71 -6.20 3.55
N ARG A 136 30.53 -5.23 2.64
CA ARG A 136 31.35 -5.03 1.45
C ARG A 136 32.38 -3.90 1.64
#